data_AF-A0A5Q4D9K3-F1
#
_entry.id   AF-A0A5Q4D9K3-F1
#
_cell.length_a   1.000
_cell.length_b   1.000
_cell.length_c   1.000
_cell.angle_alpha   90.00
_cell.angle_beta   90.00
_cell.angle_gamma   90.00
#
_symmetry.space_group_name_H-M   'P 1'
#
loop_
_entity.id
_entity.type
_entity.pdbx_description
1 polymer ?
#
loop_
_entity_poly.entity_id
_entity_poly.type
_entity_poly.pdbx_seq_one_letter_code
_entity_poly.pdbx_strand_id
1 'polypeptide(L)' 'MTDSTTHPPLLPVILSGGSGTRLWPLSRESYPKQLLPLVGGRSMLQA' A
#
# COMPACT_ATOMS: atom_id res chain seq x y z
N MET A 1 40.26 4.30 -0.12
CA MET A 1 39.39 3.11 -0.20
C MET A 1 38.02 3.62 -0.62
N THR A 2 37.76 3.60 -1.92
CA THR A 2 36.59 4.22 -2.58
C THR A 2 35.42 3.28 -2.48
N ASP A 3 34.42 3.61 -1.66
CA ASP A 3 33.10 3.00 -1.83
C ASP A 3 32.28 3.92 -2.76
N SER A 4 32.12 3.46 -4.00
CA SER A 4 31.34 4.14 -5.03
C SER A 4 30.41 3.12 -5.65
N THR A 5 29.46 2.63 -4.86
CA THR A 5 28.37 1.80 -5.34
C THR A 5 27.20 2.70 -5.74
N THR A 6 27.26 3.28 -6.94
CA THR A 6 26.16 4.08 -7.50
C THR A 6 25.04 3.15 -7.93
N HIS A 7 24.01 2.97 -7.09
CA HIS A 7 22.81 2.22 -7.49
C HIS A 7 21.87 3.09 -8.33
N PRO A 8 21.21 2.52 -9.36
CA PRO A 8 20.18 3.22 -10.09
C PRO A 8 19.03 3.62 -9.15
N PRO A 9 18.30 4.71 -9.43
CA PRO A 9 17.19 5.16 -8.60
C PRO A 9 16.10 4.09 -8.55
N LEU A 10 15.71 3.71 -7.33
CA LEU A 10 14.60 2.78 -7.08
C LEU A 10 13.27 3.55 -7.11
N LEU A 11 12.30 3.04 -7.89
CA LEU A 11 10.93 3.53 -7.87
C LEU A 11 10.05 2.58 -7.05
N PRO A 12 9.65 2.93 -5.83
CA PRO A 12 8.74 2.10 -5.06
C PRO A 12 7.35 2.13 -5.71
N VAL A 13 6.79 0.96 -5.96
CA VAL A 13 5.43 0.79 -6.48
C VAL A 13 4.64 -0.08 -5.51
N ILE A 14 3.52 0.43 -5.05
CA ILE A 14 2.58 -0.31 -4.20
C ILE A 14 1.45 -0.83 -5.07
N LEU A 15 1.31 -2.15 -5.16
CA LEU A 15 0.18 -2.78 -5.82
C LEU A 15 -1.02 -2.79 -4.86
N SER A 16 -1.94 -1.85 -5.04
CA SER A 16 -3.08 -1.62 -4.13
C SER A 16 -4.25 -2.61 -4.31
N GLY A 17 -4.28 -3.39 -5.40
CA GLY A 17 -5.26 -4.44 -5.66
C GLY A 17 -6.33 -4.07 -6.69
N GLY A 18 -7.49 -4.74 -6.64
CA GLY A 18 -8.63 -4.58 -7.57
C GLY A 18 -9.89 -4.00 -6.92
N SER A 19 -11.09 -4.30 -7.45
CA SER A 19 -12.39 -3.65 -7.13
C SER A 19 -12.94 -3.78 -5.70
N GLY A 20 -12.20 -4.38 -4.76
CA GLY A 20 -12.57 -4.46 -3.34
C GLY A 20 -13.50 -5.62 -2.95
N THR A 21 -13.82 -6.56 -3.85
CA THR A 21 -14.83 -7.62 -3.61
C THR A 21 -14.56 -8.56 -2.43
N ARG A 22 -13.29 -8.80 -2.06
CA ARG A 22 -12.93 -9.69 -0.95
C ARG A 22 -13.36 -9.16 0.43
N LEU A 23 -13.45 -7.84 0.58
CA LEU A 23 -13.82 -7.19 1.84
C LEU A 23 -15.13 -6.41 1.68
N TRP A 24 -15.96 -6.77 0.71
CA TRP A 24 -17.27 -6.15 0.54
C TRP A 24 -18.14 -6.38 1.80
N PRO A 25 -18.93 -5.38 2.28
CA PRO A 25 -19.14 -4.05 1.70
C PRO A 25 -18.11 -3.01 2.13
N LEU A 26 -17.19 -3.38 3.03
CA LEU A 26 -16.22 -2.48 3.65
C LEU A 26 -15.19 -1.96 2.65
N SER A 27 -14.82 -2.73 1.62
CA SER A 27 -14.01 -2.24 0.50
C SER A 27 -14.80 -2.29 -0.80
N ARG A 28 -14.71 -1.21 -1.57
CA ARG A 28 -15.31 -1.03 -2.90
C ARG A 28 -14.32 -0.25 -3.76
N GLU A 29 -14.60 -0.14 -5.05
CA GLU A 29 -13.77 0.67 -5.97
C GLU A 29 -13.54 2.10 -5.46
N SER A 30 -14.59 2.76 -4.96
CA SER A 30 -14.51 4.09 -4.36
C SER A 30 -14.00 4.12 -2.91
N TYR A 31 -13.77 2.95 -2.30
CA TYR A 31 -13.37 2.85 -0.88
C TYR A 31 -12.30 1.75 -0.70
N PRO A 32 -11.03 2.07 -0.98
CA PRO A 32 -9.95 1.08 -1.07
C PRO A 32 -9.52 0.57 0.31
N LYS A 33 -9.25 -0.74 0.39
CA LYS A 33 -8.87 -1.41 1.64
C LYS A 33 -7.66 -0.81 2.36
N GLN A 34 -6.74 -0.21 1.63
CA GLN A 34 -5.48 0.35 2.17
C GLN A 34 -5.74 1.52 3.12
N LEU A 35 -6.90 2.19 2.97
CA LEU A 35 -7.34 3.30 3.82
C LEU A 35 -8.24 2.84 4.98
N LEU A 36 -8.61 1.55 5.03
CA LEU A 36 -9.46 1.01 6.08
C LEU A 36 -8.62 0.68 7.32
N PRO A 37 -9.11 1.01 8.53
CA PRO A 37 -8.46 0.64 9.78
C PRO A 37 -8.77 -0.81 10.16
N LEU A 38 -8.33 -1.76 9.32
CA LEU A 38 -8.64 -3.18 9.50
C LEU A 38 -7.99 -3.79 10.75
N VAL A 39 -6.86 -3.21 11.19
CA VAL A 39 -6.14 -3.64 12.38
C VAL A 39 -5.65 -2.41 13.14
N GLY A 40 -5.89 -2.35 14.46
CA GLY A 40 -5.26 -1.34 15.32
C GLY A 40 -5.73 0.11 15.11
N GLY A 41 -6.90 0.33 14.50
CA GLY A 41 -7.53 1.65 14.40
C GLY A 41 -6.89 2.63 13.41
N ARG A 42 -5.77 2.27 12.78
CA ARG A 42 -5.10 3.05 11.72
C ARG A 42 -5.18 2.32 10.39
N SER A 43 -5.18 3.09 9.31
CA SER A 43 -5.12 2.49 7.97
C SER A 43 -3.77 1.82 7.69
N MET A 44 -3.72 0.91 6.72
CA MET A 44 -2.49 0.20 6.35
C MET A 44 -1.39 1.17 5.87
N LEU A 45 -1.76 2.31 5.29
CA LEU A 45 -0.83 3.35 4.85
C LEU A 45 -0.37 4.29 5.98
N GLN A 46 -0.98 4.21 7.16
CA GLN A 46 -0.65 5.01 8.35
C GLN A 46 0.03 4.19 9.45
N ALA A 47 0.23 2.88 9.23
CA ALA A 47 0.85 1.96 10.17
C ALA A 47 2.35 2.24 10.32
#